data_AF-A0A2N5K906-F1
#
_entry.id   AF-A0A2N5K906-F1
#
_cell.length_a   1.000
_cell.length_b   1.000
_cell.length_c   1.000
_cell.angle_alpha   90.00
_cell.angle_beta   90.00
_cell.angle_gamma   90.00
#
_symmetry.space_group_name_H-M   'P 1'
#
loop_
_entity.id
_entity.type
_entity.pdbx_description
1 polymer ?
#
loop_
_entity_poly.entity_id
_entity_poly.type
_entity_poly.pdbx_seq_one_letter_code
_entity_poly.pdbx_strand_id
1 'polypeptide(L)'
;MSDWTALTTLLDQAPGRYSVCVGTATGVPIYDYAGKVVRSAASLIKVPLALAIYDTLPHRLDEPVTLREGDRVAGEGSFDGAPPGTVRTVRELIGHALRESDNTAANLLIERIGFEAVNHWLVARRLQTRLQRKFMDFDALHAGRDNLTTAADMCVLLLALLQPRYADLLAMLRQAVGTGKLEAGLPPGTFIAHKVGDLPGVEHDAGIIFAANGPYLVAVLAVELQDAAAGRHTIAEVSRLVWERMTGVH
;
A
#
# COMPACT_ATOMS: atom_id res chain seq x y z
N MET A 1 -26.01 -16.32 8.72
CA MET A 1 -25.12 -15.40 7.98
C MET A 1 -24.70 -14.34 8.97
N SER A 2 -23.46 -14.35 9.46
CA SER A 2 -22.99 -13.26 10.32
C SER A 2 -22.88 -12.00 9.46
N ASP A 3 -23.60 -10.96 9.88
CA ASP A 3 -23.57 -9.62 9.31
C ASP A 3 -22.21 -8.96 9.65
N TRP A 4 -21.77 -8.00 8.83
CA TRP A 4 -20.59 -7.17 9.05
C TRP A 4 -20.75 -6.21 10.26
N THR A 5 -21.79 -6.37 11.07
CA THR A 5 -22.15 -5.50 12.20
C THR A 5 -20.99 -5.30 13.18
N ALA A 6 -20.25 -6.37 13.50
CA ALA A 6 -19.13 -6.29 14.44
C ALA A 6 -18.00 -5.40 13.87
N LEU A 7 -17.70 -5.54 12.57
CA LEU A 7 -16.70 -4.72 11.89
C LEU A 7 -17.15 -3.26 11.79
N THR A 8 -18.41 -3.01 11.42
CA THR A 8 -18.94 -1.64 11.37
C THR A 8 -18.96 -0.98 12.75
N THR A 9 -19.40 -1.70 13.79
CA THR A 9 -19.39 -1.20 15.18
C THR A 9 -17.98 -0.85 15.63
N LEU A 10 -16.98 -1.69 15.32
CA LEU A 10 -15.59 -1.40 15.61
C LEU A 10 -15.15 -0.08 14.97
N LEU A 11 -15.42 0.10 13.67
CA LEU A 11 -15.00 1.29 12.91
C LEU A 11 -15.70 2.57 13.36
N ASP A 12 -16.97 2.48 13.79
CA ASP A 12 -17.75 3.61 14.30
C ASP A 12 -17.27 4.09 15.69
N GLN A 13 -16.68 3.19 16.49
CA GLN A 13 -16.26 3.47 17.86
C GLN A 13 -14.75 3.69 18.01
N ALA A 14 -13.96 3.23 17.05
CA ALA A 14 -12.50 3.34 17.10
C ALA A 14 -12.02 4.80 17.04
N PRO A 15 -10.92 5.15 17.72
CA PRO A 15 -10.34 6.47 17.64
C PRO A 15 -9.77 6.74 16.24
N GLY A 16 -9.98 7.96 15.74
CA GLY A 16 -9.60 8.39 14.39
C GLY A 16 -10.71 8.20 13.36
N ARG A 17 -10.36 8.25 12.08
CA ARG A 17 -11.29 8.05 10.95
C ARG A 17 -10.76 6.97 10.03
N TYR A 18 -11.61 5.99 9.75
CA TYR A 18 -11.24 4.84 8.93
C TYR A 18 -11.93 4.87 7.56
N SER A 19 -11.26 4.28 6.58
CA SER A 19 -11.85 3.80 5.34
C SER A 19 -11.42 2.37 5.13
N VAL A 20 -12.37 1.47 4.90
CA VAL A 20 -12.11 0.04 4.73
C VAL A 20 -12.76 -0.45 3.44
N CYS A 21 -12.01 -1.25 2.69
CA CYS A 21 -12.55 -2.06 1.61
C CYS A 21 -12.10 -3.51 1.82
N VAL A 22 -13.04 -4.45 1.69
CA VAL A 22 -12.75 -5.88 1.63
C VAL A 22 -13.27 -6.42 0.31
N GLY A 23 -12.43 -7.14 -0.42
CA GLY A 23 -12.77 -7.76 -1.70
C GLY A 23 -12.33 -9.21 -1.77
N THR A 24 -12.81 -9.91 -2.79
CA THR A 24 -12.37 -11.26 -3.13
C THR A 24 -11.65 -11.24 -4.48
N ALA A 25 -11.05 -12.37 -4.85
CA ALA A 25 -10.48 -12.56 -6.18
C ALA A 25 -11.50 -12.46 -7.34
N THR A 26 -12.82 -12.39 -7.06
CA THR A 26 -13.84 -12.18 -8.10
C THR A 26 -14.00 -10.71 -8.50
N GLY A 27 -13.41 -9.79 -7.73
CA GLY A 27 -13.31 -8.37 -8.06
C GLY A 27 -14.48 -7.49 -7.61
N VAL A 28 -15.48 -8.05 -6.93
CA VAL A 28 -16.55 -7.26 -6.29
C VAL A 28 -16.22 -7.07 -4.81
N PRO A 29 -16.13 -5.83 -4.30
CA PRO A 29 -16.03 -5.58 -2.87
C PRO A 29 -17.22 -6.19 -2.12
N ILE A 30 -16.95 -6.92 -1.05
CA ILE A 30 -17.94 -7.59 -0.20
C ILE A 30 -18.21 -6.80 1.08
N TYR A 31 -17.38 -5.80 1.37
CA TYR A 31 -17.56 -4.81 2.42
C TYR A 31 -16.93 -3.48 2.00
N ASP A 32 -17.64 -2.38 2.25
CA ASP A 32 -17.17 -1.01 2.04
C ASP A 32 -17.59 -0.16 3.24
N TYR A 33 -16.62 0.49 3.87
CA TYR A 33 -16.84 1.50 4.90
C TYR A 33 -16.07 2.75 4.51
N ALA A 34 -16.80 3.80 4.10
CA ALA A 34 -16.20 5.03 3.59
C ALA A 34 -15.13 4.78 2.51
N GLY A 35 -15.28 3.72 1.69
CA GLY A 35 -14.20 3.20 0.86
C GLY A 35 -13.79 4.13 -0.27
N LYS A 36 -14.67 5.06 -0.67
CA LYS A 36 -14.42 6.11 -1.69
C LYS A 36 -13.95 7.45 -1.12
N VAL A 37 -13.83 7.58 0.20
CA VAL A 37 -13.30 8.79 0.83
C VAL A 37 -11.82 8.90 0.48
N VAL A 38 -11.43 10.03 -0.12
CA VAL A 38 -10.05 10.31 -0.49
C VAL A 38 -9.25 10.68 0.75
N ARG A 39 -8.10 10.04 0.93
CA ARG A 39 -7.18 10.27 2.05
C ARG A 39 -5.74 10.39 1.54
N SER A 40 -4.85 10.92 2.37
CA SER A 40 -3.41 10.81 2.12
C SER A 40 -3.03 9.35 1.95
N ALA A 41 -2.28 9.02 0.90
CA ALA A 41 -1.90 7.66 0.57
C ALA A 41 -0.72 7.15 1.41
N ALA A 42 0.07 8.05 2.02
CA ALA A 42 1.36 7.71 2.60
C ALA A 42 2.17 6.81 1.64
N SER A 43 2.85 5.78 2.16
CA SER A 43 3.63 4.83 1.35
C SER A 43 2.78 3.82 0.57
N LEU A 44 1.44 3.80 0.69
CA LEU A 44 0.60 2.95 -0.16
C LEU A 44 0.71 3.33 -1.64
N ILE A 45 1.02 4.59 -1.95
CA ILE A 45 1.20 5.07 -3.33
C ILE A 45 2.34 4.35 -4.09
N LYS A 46 3.24 3.67 -3.37
CA LYS A 46 4.31 2.85 -3.97
C LYS A 46 3.76 1.63 -4.71
N VAL A 47 2.57 1.12 -4.34
CA VAL A 47 1.89 0.01 -5.03
C VAL A 47 1.47 0.40 -6.46
N PRO A 48 0.65 1.45 -6.68
CA PRO A 48 0.30 1.87 -8.04
C PRO A 48 1.51 2.39 -8.83
N LEU A 49 2.51 2.98 -8.18
CA LEU A 49 3.77 3.35 -8.85
C LEU A 49 4.45 2.12 -9.48
N ALA A 50 4.60 1.04 -8.72
CA ALA A 50 5.22 -0.19 -9.22
C ALA A 50 4.40 -0.85 -10.33
N LEU A 51 3.08 -0.92 -10.19
CA LEU A 51 2.16 -1.42 -11.22
C LEU A 51 2.25 -0.59 -12.52
N ALA A 52 2.28 0.73 -12.40
CA ALA A 52 2.42 1.62 -13.55
C ALA A 52 3.75 1.40 -14.29
N ILE A 53 4.86 1.19 -13.57
CA ILE A 53 6.16 0.90 -14.20
C ILE A 53 6.15 -0.44 -14.93
N TYR A 54 5.57 -1.49 -14.34
CA TYR A 54 5.44 -2.79 -15.01
C TYR A 54 4.62 -2.72 -16.30
N ASP A 55 3.59 -1.88 -16.33
CA ASP A 55 2.74 -1.75 -17.52
C ASP A 55 3.31 -0.81 -18.58
N THR A 56 3.98 0.27 -18.17
CA THR A 56 4.41 1.33 -19.09
C THR A 56 5.85 1.16 -19.56
N LEU A 57 6.72 0.57 -18.73
CA LEU A 57 8.15 0.41 -18.99
C LEU A 57 8.63 -1.06 -18.81
N PRO A 58 7.89 -2.09 -19.29
CA PRO A 58 8.24 -3.49 -19.02
C PRO A 58 9.63 -3.90 -19.54
N HIS A 59 10.10 -3.27 -20.61
CA HIS A 59 11.42 -3.52 -21.22
C HIS A 59 12.57 -2.85 -20.47
N ARG A 60 12.27 -2.00 -19.47
CA ARG A 60 13.26 -1.20 -18.73
C ARG A 60 13.48 -1.70 -17.31
N LEU A 61 12.81 -2.78 -16.90
CA LEU A 61 12.87 -3.29 -15.52
C LEU A 61 14.29 -3.66 -15.09
N ASP A 62 15.12 -4.11 -16.01
CA ASP A 62 16.49 -4.52 -15.72
C ASP A 62 17.53 -3.46 -16.14
N GLU A 63 17.08 -2.27 -16.54
CA GLU A 63 17.99 -1.14 -16.83
C GLU A 63 18.62 -0.62 -15.53
N PRO A 64 19.93 -0.32 -15.54
CA PRO A 64 20.61 0.20 -14.36
C PRO A 64 20.18 1.64 -14.05
N VAL A 65 20.22 1.96 -12.76
CA VAL A 65 20.05 3.28 -12.15
C VAL A 65 21.20 3.49 -11.20
N THR A 66 21.95 4.56 -11.42
CA THR A 66 23.04 4.96 -10.53
C THR A 66 22.55 6.01 -9.57
N LEU A 67 22.68 5.72 -8.28
CA LEU A 67 22.36 6.63 -7.19
C LEU A 67 23.38 7.77 -7.14
N ARG A 68 22.92 9.02 -7.22
CA ARG A 68 23.75 10.22 -7.16
C ARG A 68 23.70 10.83 -5.76
N GLU A 69 24.65 11.72 -5.49
CA GLU A 69 24.80 12.35 -4.17
C GLU A 69 23.53 13.07 -3.69
N GLY A 70 22.82 13.75 -4.60
CA GLY A 70 21.59 14.49 -4.30
C GLY A 70 20.28 13.70 -4.38
N ASP A 71 20.32 12.41 -4.74
CA ASP A 71 19.10 11.60 -4.89
C ASP A 71 18.54 11.12 -3.54
N ARG A 72 19.42 11.03 -2.54
CA ARG A 72 19.07 10.49 -1.22
C ARG A 72 18.14 11.41 -0.47
N VAL A 73 17.11 10.81 0.10
CA VAL A 73 16.19 11.47 1.02
C VAL A 73 16.08 10.65 2.31
N ALA A 74 15.91 11.35 3.42
CA ALA A 74 15.76 10.74 4.73
C ALA A 74 14.48 9.90 4.84
N GLY A 75 14.42 9.06 5.87
CA GLY A 75 13.22 8.33 6.28
C GLY A 75 13.39 6.83 6.17
N GLU A 76 12.37 6.13 5.65
CA GLU A 76 12.38 4.68 5.52
C GLU A 76 13.24 4.24 4.31
N GLY A 77 13.95 3.13 4.47
CA GLY A 77 14.73 2.49 3.40
C GLY A 77 16.21 2.27 3.69
N SER A 78 16.83 1.36 2.95
CA SER A 78 18.27 1.08 3.03
C SER A 78 19.13 2.07 2.24
N PHE A 79 18.56 2.86 1.31
CA PHE A 79 19.32 3.79 0.48
C PHE A 79 19.62 5.15 1.13
N ASP A 80 19.03 5.48 2.29
CA ASP A 80 19.41 6.69 3.05
C ASP A 80 20.92 6.69 3.39
N GLY A 81 21.47 5.51 3.68
CA GLY A 81 22.90 5.31 3.94
C GLY A 81 23.76 4.85 2.76
N ALA A 82 23.18 4.66 1.56
CA ALA A 82 23.94 4.08 0.44
C ALA A 82 24.95 5.09 -0.14
N PRO A 83 26.15 4.64 -0.55
CA PRO A 83 27.14 5.52 -1.15
C PRO A 83 26.70 5.98 -2.55
N PRO A 84 27.02 7.22 -2.95
CA PRO A 84 26.89 7.65 -4.34
C PRO A 84 27.65 6.71 -5.29
N GLY A 85 27.11 6.48 -6.48
CA GLY A 85 27.62 5.50 -7.43
C GLY A 85 27.03 4.09 -7.26
N THR A 86 26.24 3.84 -6.20
CA THR A 86 25.51 2.57 -6.06
C THR A 86 24.61 2.34 -7.28
N VAL A 87 24.72 1.16 -7.89
CA VAL A 87 23.92 0.78 -9.06
C VAL A 87 22.88 -0.26 -8.67
N ARG A 88 21.64 -0.04 -9.08
CA ARG A 88 20.53 -0.99 -8.99
C ARG A 88 19.70 -0.96 -10.25
N THR A 89 19.08 -2.07 -10.59
CA THR A 89 18.08 -2.14 -11.65
C THR A 89 16.76 -1.47 -11.20
N VAL A 90 15.92 -1.08 -12.15
CA VAL A 90 14.56 -0.59 -11.85
C VAL A 90 13.77 -1.62 -11.04
N ARG A 91 13.92 -2.91 -11.33
CA ARG A 91 13.29 -4.02 -10.61
C ARG A 91 13.74 -4.11 -9.16
N GLU A 92 15.03 -3.95 -8.90
CA GLU A 92 15.56 -3.92 -7.53
C GLU A 92 15.06 -2.71 -6.75
N LEU A 93 15.03 -1.52 -7.38
CA LEU A 93 14.47 -0.31 -6.76
C LEU A 93 12.99 -0.50 -6.38
N ILE A 94 12.19 -1.14 -7.25
CA ILE A 94 10.80 -1.49 -6.92
C ILE A 94 10.77 -2.43 -5.71
N GLY A 95 11.65 -3.43 -5.67
CA GLY A 95 11.77 -4.34 -4.53
C GLY A 95 12.03 -3.61 -3.21
N HIS A 96 12.97 -2.65 -3.19
CA HIS A 96 13.25 -1.84 -2.00
C HIS A 96 12.07 -0.92 -1.63
N ALA A 97 11.43 -0.28 -2.62
CA ALA A 97 10.27 0.57 -2.39
C ALA A 97 9.08 -0.21 -1.80
N LEU A 98 8.87 -1.47 -2.20
CA LEU A 98 7.75 -2.27 -1.71
C LEU A 98 8.04 -2.96 -0.38
N ARG A 99 9.24 -3.55 -0.20
CA ARG A 99 9.61 -4.29 1.02
C ARG A 99 9.98 -3.39 2.19
N GLU A 100 10.87 -2.44 1.93
CA GLU A 100 11.47 -1.59 2.97
C GLU A 100 10.84 -0.19 3.00
N SER A 101 9.86 0.06 2.12
CA SER A 101 9.25 1.37 1.99
C SER A 101 10.29 2.45 1.63
N ASP A 102 11.33 2.10 0.89
CA ASP A 102 12.44 3.00 0.62
C ASP A 102 12.01 4.26 -0.15
N ASN A 103 12.20 5.44 0.46
CA ASN A 103 11.80 6.72 -0.09
C ASN A 103 12.70 7.17 -1.26
N THR A 104 13.99 6.88 -1.17
CA THR A 104 14.98 7.22 -2.20
C THR A 104 14.73 6.39 -3.45
N ALA A 105 14.54 5.08 -3.31
CA ALA A 105 14.19 4.20 -4.41
C ALA A 105 12.88 4.65 -5.08
N ALA A 106 11.85 4.98 -4.29
CA ALA A 106 10.60 5.48 -4.84
C ALA A 106 10.78 6.80 -5.61
N ASN A 107 11.58 7.74 -5.12
CA ASN A 107 11.87 8.99 -5.83
C ASN A 107 12.58 8.77 -7.17
N LEU A 108 13.57 7.88 -7.21
CA LEU A 108 14.25 7.50 -8.47
C LEU A 108 13.29 6.85 -9.47
N LEU A 109 12.38 5.99 -8.98
CA LEU A 109 11.34 5.38 -9.81
C LEU A 109 10.41 6.46 -10.38
N ILE A 110 9.99 7.44 -9.58
CA ILE A 110 9.18 8.58 -10.02
C ILE A 110 9.92 9.40 -11.08
N GLU A 111 11.22 9.67 -10.92
CA GLU A 111 12.02 10.36 -11.94
C GLU A 111 12.11 9.58 -13.25
N ARG A 112 12.12 8.26 -13.17
CA ARG A 112 12.25 7.38 -14.33
C ARG A 112 10.98 7.30 -15.16
N ILE A 113 9.81 7.20 -14.52
CA ILE A 113 8.51 7.08 -15.20
C ILE A 113 7.84 8.44 -15.44
N GLY A 114 8.05 9.40 -14.54
CA GLY A 114 7.38 10.71 -14.53
C GLY A 114 5.98 10.66 -13.90
N PHE A 115 5.59 11.77 -13.26
CA PHE A 115 4.26 11.92 -12.64
C PHE A 115 3.12 11.76 -13.65
N GLU A 116 3.27 12.33 -14.85
CA GLU A 116 2.22 12.31 -15.89
C GLU A 116 1.86 10.88 -16.29
N ALA A 117 2.86 10.03 -16.58
CA ALA A 117 2.63 8.65 -16.99
C ALA A 117 1.93 7.83 -15.89
N VAL A 118 2.32 8.01 -14.63
CA VAL A 118 1.66 7.33 -13.49
C VAL A 118 0.20 7.79 -13.35
N ASN A 119 -0.05 9.11 -13.40
CA ASN A 119 -1.42 9.62 -13.25
C ASN A 119 -2.30 9.28 -14.45
N HIS A 120 -1.78 9.28 -15.68
CA HIS A 120 -2.52 8.77 -16.84
C HIS A 120 -2.87 7.28 -16.70
N TRP A 121 -1.93 6.47 -16.18
CA TRP A 121 -2.18 5.06 -15.90
C TRP A 121 -3.30 4.85 -14.86
N LEU A 122 -3.34 5.69 -13.83
CA LEU A 122 -4.39 5.71 -12.80
C LEU A 122 -5.76 6.14 -13.35
N VAL A 123 -5.80 7.24 -14.11
CA VAL A 123 -7.02 7.77 -14.74
C VAL A 123 -7.62 6.78 -15.73
N ALA A 124 -6.79 6.10 -16.54
CA ALA A 124 -7.24 5.07 -17.48
C ALA A 124 -7.96 3.90 -16.80
N ARG A 125 -7.68 3.67 -15.50
CA ARG A 125 -8.33 2.66 -14.65
C ARG A 125 -9.49 3.22 -13.82
N ARG A 126 -9.85 4.50 -14.03
CA ARG A 126 -10.90 5.23 -13.31
C ARG A 126 -10.67 5.29 -11.79
N LEU A 127 -9.42 5.33 -11.37
CA LEU A 127 -9.03 5.42 -9.96
C LEU A 127 -9.02 6.89 -9.51
N GLN A 128 -9.32 7.11 -8.24
CA GLN A 128 -9.22 8.44 -7.60
C GLN A 128 -7.82 8.72 -7.05
N THR A 129 -6.98 7.69 -6.90
CA THR A 129 -5.57 7.77 -6.52
C THR A 129 -4.79 8.76 -7.40
N ARG A 130 -3.89 9.54 -6.77
CA ARG A 130 -3.03 10.53 -7.44
C ARG A 130 -1.64 10.54 -6.83
N LEU A 131 -0.62 10.57 -7.69
CA LEU A 131 0.77 10.79 -7.30
C LEU A 131 1.13 12.25 -7.64
N GLN A 132 1.37 13.09 -6.65
CA GLN A 132 1.52 14.54 -6.84
C GLN A 132 2.79 15.12 -6.22
N ARG A 133 3.56 14.33 -5.46
CA ARG A 133 4.84 14.75 -4.91
C ARG A 133 5.81 13.59 -4.73
N LYS A 134 7.09 13.94 -4.63
CA LYS A 134 8.15 13.03 -4.18
C LYS A 134 8.05 12.81 -2.65
N PHE A 135 8.69 11.75 -2.18
CA PHE A 135 8.88 11.50 -0.76
C PHE A 135 9.85 12.53 -0.18
N MET A 136 9.56 13.00 1.04
CA MET A 136 10.25 14.10 1.74
C MET A 136 10.19 15.48 1.08
N ASP A 137 9.39 15.64 0.02
CA ASP A 137 9.07 16.96 -0.56
C ASP A 137 7.99 17.66 0.29
N PHE A 138 8.43 18.26 1.40
CA PHE A 138 7.55 18.98 2.31
C PHE A 138 7.05 20.29 1.70
N ASP A 139 7.80 20.92 0.79
CA ASP A 139 7.36 22.15 0.13
C ASP A 139 6.14 21.89 -0.76
N ALA A 140 6.14 20.78 -1.51
CA ALA A 140 4.95 20.35 -2.25
C ALA A 140 3.77 20.06 -1.33
N LEU A 141 4.02 19.39 -0.19
CA LEU A 141 2.98 19.10 0.80
C LEU A 141 2.37 20.38 1.40
N HIS A 142 3.19 21.35 1.81
CA HIS A 142 2.74 22.66 2.31
C HIS A 142 1.98 23.45 1.24
N ALA A 143 2.33 23.28 -0.03
CA ALA A 143 1.58 23.83 -1.17
C ALA A 143 0.30 23.05 -1.52
N GLY A 144 -0.13 22.11 -0.68
CA GLY A 144 -1.37 21.34 -0.84
C GLY A 144 -1.29 20.22 -1.88
N ARG A 145 -0.08 19.84 -2.34
CA ARG A 145 0.12 18.69 -3.23
C ARG A 145 0.51 17.48 -2.40
N ASP A 146 -0.40 16.55 -2.21
CA ASP A 146 -0.12 15.28 -1.55
C ASP A 146 -0.41 14.09 -2.45
N ASN A 147 0.16 12.94 -2.10
CA ASN A 147 -0.20 11.67 -2.73
C ASN A 147 -1.50 11.20 -2.09
N LEU A 148 -2.52 10.94 -2.91
CA LEU A 148 -3.89 10.66 -2.45
C LEU A 148 -4.34 9.28 -2.93
N THR A 149 -5.21 8.63 -2.15
CA THR A 149 -5.84 7.37 -2.54
C THR A 149 -7.17 7.15 -1.82
N THR A 150 -7.88 6.09 -2.20
CA THR A 150 -9.05 5.57 -1.49
C THR A 150 -8.83 4.10 -1.11
N ALA A 151 -9.59 3.58 -0.15
CA ALA A 151 -9.54 2.15 0.19
C ALA A 151 -10.09 1.28 -0.97
N ALA A 152 -11.11 1.78 -1.68
CA ALA A 152 -11.67 1.14 -2.86
C ALA A 152 -10.66 1.03 -4.01
N ASP A 153 -9.89 2.10 -4.29
CA ASP A 153 -8.84 2.06 -5.31
C ASP A 153 -7.75 1.05 -4.94
N MET A 154 -7.37 0.98 -3.65
CA MET A 154 -6.40 -0.01 -3.17
C MET A 154 -6.89 -1.44 -3.38
N CYS A 155 -8.16 -1.75 -3.12
CA CYS A 155 -8.75 -3.05 -3.48
C CYS A 155 -8.61 -3.37 -4.97
N VAL A 156 -8.87 -2.38 -5.86
CA VAL A 156 -8.71 -2.58 -7.32
C VAL A 156 -7.25 -2.87 -7.70
N LEU A 157 -6.30 -2.15 -7.09
CA LEU A 157 -4.87 -2.34 -7.32
C LEU A 157 -4.37 -3.69 -6.78
N LEU A 158 -4.85 -4.10 -5.60
CA LEU A 158 -4.55 -5.41 -5.00
C LEU A 158 -5.13 -6.55 -5.85
N LEU A 159 -6.35 -6.39 -6.39
CA LEU A 159 -6.92 -7.36 -7.31
C LEU A 159 -6.04 -7.51 -8.57
N ALA A 160 -5.52 -6.39 -9.10
CA ALA A 160 -4.65 -6.42 -10.27
C ALA A 160 -3.39 -7.27 -10.03
N LEU A 161 -2.79 -7.19 -8.83
CA LEU A 161 -1.59 -7.96 -8.45
C LEU A 161 -1.78 -9.49 -8.49
N LEU A 162 -3.01 -10.00 -8.49
CA LEU A 162 -3.27 -11.44 -8.66
C LEU A 162 -3.02 -11.94 -10.09
N GLN A 163 -2.86 -11.04 -11.06
CA GLN A 163 -2.55 -11.42 -12.45
C GLN A 163 -1.10 -11.95 -12.56
N PRO A 164 -0.85 -13.05 -13.31
CA PRO A 164 0.47 -13.67 -13.39
C PRO A 164 1.61 -12.73 -13.81
N ARG A 165 1.32 -11.72 -14.64
CA ARG A 165 2.30 -10.71 -15.08
C ARG A 165 2.88 -9.86 -13.94
N TYR A 166 2.23 -9.81 -12.78
CA TYR A 166 2.70 -9.09 -11.59
C TYR A 166 3.15 -10.04 -10.48
N ALA A 167 3.41 -11.32 -10.77
CA ALA A 167 3.87 -12.29 -9.78
C ALA A 167 5.11 -11.81 -9.00
N ASP A 168 6.04 -11.13 -9.70
CA ASP A 168 7.22 -10.53 -9.09
C ASP A 168 6.85 -9.45 -8.06
N LEU A 169 5.92 -8.54 -8.40
CA LEU A 169 5.44 -7.49 -7.49
C LEU A 169 4.74 -8.09 -6.27
N LEU A 170 3.90 -9.10 -6.50
CA LEU A 170 3.19 -9.81 -5.43
C LEU A 170 4.18 -10.50 -4.48
N ALA A 171 5.24 -11.11 -5.02
CA ALA A 171 6.31 -11.70 -4.23
C ALA A 171 7.12 -10.65 -3.46
N MET A 172 7.34 -9.46 -4.02
CA MET A 172 7.99 -8.34 -3.33
C MET A 172 7.17 -7.79 -2.17
N LEU A 173 5.83 -7.85 -2.25
CA LEU A 173 4.94 -7.41 -1.17
C LEU A 173 4.74 -8.45 -0.07
N ARG A 174 5.20 -9.69 -0.28
CA ARG A 174 5.10 -10.76 0.70
C ARG A 174 6.02 -10.44 1.88
N GLN A 175 5.42 -10.16 3.04
CA GLN A 175 6.16 -9.85 4.25
C GLN A 175 5.93 -10.92 5.32
N ALA A 176 6.97 -11.20 6.10
CA ALA A 176 6.92 -12.11 7.23
C ALA A 176 6.93 -11.28 8.51
N VAL A 177 5.74 -10.86 8.97
CA VAL A 177 5.41 -10.33 10.31
C VAL A 177 6.19 -9.07 10.76
N GLY A 178 5.55 -8.19 11.54
CA GLY A 178 6.27 -7.19 12.36
C GLY A 178 5.87 -5.72 12.20
N THR A 179 4.78 -5.41 11.49
CA THR A 179 4.23 -4.05 11.42
C THR A 179 3.20 -3.76 12.51
N GLY A 180 2.61 -4.80 13.10
CA GLY A 180 1.57 -4.70 14.13
C GLY A 180 0.18 -4.37 13.57
N LYS A 181 -0.06 -4.59 12.26
CA LYS A 181 -1.27 -4.16 11.54
C LYS A 181 -2.07 -5.36 11.04
N LEU A 182 -2.33 -5.49 9.73
CA LEU A 182 -3.19 -6.55 9.21
C LEU A 182 -2.68 -7.91 9.62
N GLU A 183 -1.37 -8.12 9.56
CA GLU A 183 -0.75 -9.41 9.89
C GLU A 183 -0.85 -9.77 11.38
N ALA A 184 -1.00 -8.80 12.27
CA ALA A 184 -1.16 -9.04 13.70
C ALA A 184 -2.57 -9.59 14.05
N GLY A 185 -3.56 -9.38 13.18
CA GLY A 185 -4.89 -9.95 13.32
C GLY A 185 -5.06 -11.35 12.70
N LEU A 186 -3.99 -11.93 12.13
CA LEU A 186 -4.06 -13.21 11.42
C LEU A 186 -3.47 -14.35 12.25
N PRO A 187 -3.94 -15.60 12.04
CA PRO A 187 -3.32 -16.76 12.65
C PRO A 187 -1.82 -16.86 12.27
N PRO A 188 -0.96 -17.34 13.18
CA PRO A 188 0.47 -17.53 12.90
C PRO A 188 0.71 -18.38 11.65
N GLY A 189 1.65 -17.94 10.80
CA GLY A 189 1.96 -18.63 9.55
C GLY A 189 1.04 -18.29 8.37
N THR A 190 0.01 -17.46 8.58
CA THR A 190 -0.81 -16.93 7.47
C THR A 190 0.05 -16.07 6.56
N PHE A 191 0.01 -16.37 5.26
CA PHE A 191 0.72 -15.56 4.29
C PHE A 191 -0.09 -14.32 3.92
N ILE A 192 0.61 -13.19 3.91
CA ILE A 192 0.09 -11.90 3.47
C ILE A 192 1.08 -11.25 2.51
N ALA A 193 0.56 -10.60 1.48
CA ALA A 193 1.30 -9.68 0.64
C ALA A 193 0.69 -8.29 0.79
N HIS A 194 1.39 -7.36 1.44
CA HIS A 194 0.83 -6.06 1.82
C HIS A 194 1.84 -4.93 1.72
N LYS A 195 1.31 -3.71 1.67
CA LYS A 195 2.08 -2.49 1.84
C LYS A 195 1.47 -1.70 2.99
N VAL A 196 2.33 -1.27 3.90
CA VAL A 196 1.99 -0.32 4.96
C VAL A 196 2.28 1.12 4.54
N GLY A 197 1.62 2.09 5.18
CA GLY A 197 1.90 3.50 4.97
C GLY A 197 1.66 4.33 6.22
N ASP A 198 2.69 5.04 6.65
CA ASP A 198 2.71 5.75 7.93
C ASP A 198 3.10 7.20 7.77
N LEU A 199 2.38 8.08 8.47
CA LEU A 199 2.66 9.50 8.63
C LEU A 199 2.17 9.93 10.03
N PRO A 200 2.56 11.12 10.54
CA PRO A 200 1.93 11.65 11.75
C PRO A 200 0.39 11.65 11.66
N GLY A 201 -0.25 10.93 12.59
CA GLY A 201 -1.71 10.76 12.64
C GLY A 201 -2.32 9.84 11.58
N VAL A 202 -1.50 9.07 10.86
CA VAL A 202 -1.93 8.18 9.77
C VAL A 202 -1.28 6.80 9.95
N GLU A 203 -2.11 5.76 9.91
CA GLU A 203 -1.67 4.37 9.89
C GLU A 203 -2.48 3.64 8.83
N HIS A 204 -1.80 3.17 7.79
CA HIS A 204 -2.43 2.43 6.69
C HIS A 204 -1.83 1.05 6.54
N ASP A 205 -2.65 0.14 6.03
CA ASP A 205 -2.22 -1.17 5.53
C ASP A 205 -3.18 -1.68 4.47
N ALA A 206 -2.64 -2.17 3.36
CA ALA A 206 -3.41 -2.72 2.25
C ALA A 206 -2.71 -3.96 1.70
N GLY A 207 -3.42 -5.09 1.65
CA GLY A 207 -2.84 -6.36 1.28
C GLY A 207 -3.80 -7.45 0.80
N ILE A 208 -3.18 -8.52 0.30
CA ILE A 208 -3.80 -9.77 -0.09
C ILE A 208 -3.46 -10.81 0.96
N ILE A 209 -4.49 -11.40 1.56
CA ILE A 209 -4.35 -12.44 2.57
C ILE A 209 -4.70 -13.78 1.94
N PHE A 210 -3.81 -14.76 2.11
CA PHE A 210 -3.94 -16.08 1.49
C PHE A 210 -4.49 -17.09 2.49
N ALA A 211 -5.81 -17.25 2.51
CA ALA A 211 -6.49 -18.25 3.32
C ALA A 211 -6.68 -19.58 2.58
N ALA A 212 -7.00 -20.65 3.33
CA ALA A 212 -7.18 -22.00 2.78
C ALA A 212 -8.32 -22.08 1.74
N ASN A 213 -9.33 -21.22 1.85
CA ASN A 213 -10.46 -21.14 0.92
C ASN A 213 -10.27 -20.13 -0.22
N GLY A 214 -9.06 -19.56 -0.34
CA GLY A 214 -8.69 -18.64 -1.41
C GLY A 214 -8.24 -17.26 -0.89
N PRO A 215 -7.58 -16.47 -1.76
CA PRO A 215 -7.12 -15.15 -1.38
C PRO A 215 -8.27 -14.14 -1.30
N TYR A 216 -8.14 -13.19 -0.36
CA TYR A 216 -9.01 -12.03 -0.24
C TYR A 216 -8.19 -10.76 -0.04
N LEU A 217 -8.81 -9.62 -0.31
CA LEU A 217 -8.18 -8.30 -0.36
C LEU A 217 -8.70 -7.47 0.81
N VAL A 218 -7.81 -6.77 1.50
CA VAL A 218 -8.18 -5.84 2.58
C VAL A 218 -7.36 -4.57 2.41
N ALA A 219 -8.04 -3.42 2.42
CA ALA A 219 -7.40 -2.11 2.50
C ALA A 219 -8.00 -1.35 3.67
N VAL A 220 -7.18 -0.95 4.63
CA VAL A 220 -7.55 -0.13 5.79
C VAL A 220 -6.74 1.15 5.76
N LEU A 221 -7.43 2.28 5.67
CA LEU A 221 -6.81 3.59 5.75
C LEU A 221 -7.30 4.29 7.02
N ALA A 222 -6.42 4.51 8.00
CA ALA A 222 -6.73 5.23 9.23
C ALA A 222 -6.02 6.59 9.26
N VAL A 223 -6.77 7.63 9.61
CA VAL A 223 -6.26 9.01 9.73
C VAL A 223 -6.81 9.68 10.97
N GLU A 224 -6.33 10.89 11.27
CA GLU A 224 -6.74 11.69 12.44
C GLU A 224 -6.49 10.95 13.77
N LEU A 225 -5.49 10.06 13.77
CA LEU A 225 -5.07 9.32 14.96
C LEU A 225 -4.28 10.24 15.90
N GLN A 226 -4.66 10.24 17.17
CA GLN A 226 -3.86 10.86 18.24
C GLN A 226 -2.79 9.90 18.78
N ASP A 227 -3.06 8.59 18.66
CA ASP A 227 -2.16 7.52 19.05
C ASP A 227 -2.04 6.50 17.90
N ALA A 228 -0.81 6.33 17.41
CA ALA A 228 -0.49 5.37 16.37
C ALA A 228 -0.73 3.92 16.83
N ALA A 229 -0.47 3.61 18.10
CA ALA A 229 -0.66 2.26 18.63
C ALA A 229 -2.14 1.85 18.61
N ALA A 230 -3.04 2.76 19.00
CA ALA A 230 -4.47 2.56 18.87
C ALA A 230 -4.91 2.31 17.42
N GLY A 231 -4.37 3.07 16.46
CA GLY A 231 -4.65 2.86 15.03
C GLY A 231 -4.21 1.49 14.52
N ARG A 232 -2.97 1.08 14.85
CA ARG A 232 -2.45 -0.26 14.52
C ARG A 232 -3.29 -1.38 15.12
N HIS A 233 -3.66 -1.23 16.39
CA HIS A 233 -4.54 -2.17 17.07
C HIS A 233 -5.90 -2.29 16.37
N THR A 234 -6.53 -1.18 15.97
CA THR A 234 -7.78 -1.23 15.20
C THR A 234 -7.60 -1.91 13.85
N ILE A 235 -6.50 -1.67 13.13
CA ILE A 235 -6.21 -2.37 11.86
C ILE A 235 -6.07 -3.88 12.07
N ALA A 236 -5.40 -4.30 13.14
CA ALA A 236 -5.29 -5.72 13.51
C ALA A 236 -6.67 -6.33 13.82
N GLU A 237 -7.52 -5.64 14.60
CA GLU A 237 -8.88 -6.11 14.90
C GLU A 237 -9.77 -6.18 13.66
N VAL A 238 -9.64 -5.22 12.73
CA VAL A 238 -10.30 -5.29 11.41
C VAL A 238 -9.87 -6.56 10.69
N SER A 239 -8.56 -6.84 10.64
CA SER A 239 -8.02 -8.03 9.97
C SER A 239 -8.54 -9.33 10.60
N ARG A 240 -8.59 -9.41 11.93
CA ARG A 240 -9.14 -10.56 12.67
C ARG A 240 -10.61 -10.80 12.31
N LEU A 241 -11.46 -9.77 12.40
CA LEU A 241 -12.89 -9.90 12.07
C LEU A 241 -13.12 -10.27 10.61
N VAL A 242 -12.31 -9.73 9.69
CA VAL A 242 -12.35 -10.12 8.28
C VAL A 242 -11.92 -11.57 8.12
N TRP A 243 -10.84 -12.02 8.76
CA TRP A 243 -10.39 -13.42 8.72
C TRP A 243 -11.48 -14.38 9.19
N GLU A 244 -12.12 -14.12 10.32
CA GLU A 244 -13.23 -14.93 10.84
C GLU A 244 -14.38 -14.99 9.84
N ARG A 245 -14.72 -13.84 9.23
CA ARG A 245 -15.79 -13.76 8.24
C ARG A 245 -15.48 -14.54 6.97
N MET A 246 -14.23 -14.48 6.52
CA MET A 246 -13.78 -15.10 5.28
C MET A 246 -13.58 -16.60 5.45
N THR A 247 -13.11 -17.08 6.59
CA THR A 247 -12.74 -18.48 6.80
C THR A 247 -13.76 -19.29 7.61
N GLY A 248 -14.62 -18.62 8.37
CA GLY A 248 -15.53 -19.27 9.32
C GLY A 248 -14.84 -19.84 10.57
N VAL A 249 -13.56 -19.50 10.78
CA VAL A 249 -12.76 -19.93 11.93
C VAL A 249 -12.61 -18.75 12.90
N HIS A 250 -12.98 -18.97 14.15
CA HIS A 250 -12.79 -18.03 15.28
C HIS A 250 -11.41 -18.21 15.92
#